data_AF-U5QG20-F1
#
_entry.id   AF-U5QG20-F1
#
_cell.length_a   1.000
_cell.length_b   1.000
_cell.length_c   1.000
_cell.angle_alpha   90.00
_cell.angle_beta   90.00
_cell.angle_gamma   90.00
#
_symmetry.space_group_name_H-M   'P 1'
#
loop_
_entity.id
_entity.type
_entity.pdbx_description
1 polymer ?
#
loop_
_entity_poly.entity_id
_entity_poly.type
_entity_poly.pdbx_seq_one_letter_code
_entity_poly.pdbx_strand_id
1 'polypeptide(L)'
;MSDFIRLGRRQLITAGGMSLLLSACGRGPIQSLAEQKLYELSDPLNRSFEQLLFSPQRLAPEFRRDQIEQEALLINTAEDITPSIDPERYRLKVGGLVNRPASFTLAELKKMPYRSEIVRHVCVEGWAAIVQWGGLPLVELLKGVEPKPEARYVFLRSAEGLRSDSGQLYGFYETWDMPSCVHPQTLLAYEKNFKPLPADNGAPIRLASPVKLGYKQIKWVTDIMLLAALPEQIGYWVDFGYEWYGGL
;
A
#
# COMPACT_ATOMS: atom_id res chain seq x y z
N MET A 1 -35.59 -7.31 42.35
CA MET A 1 -34.83 -8.57 42.20
C MET A 1 -34.99 -8.97 40.75
N SER A 2 -34.07 -8.50 39.90
CA SER A 2 -32.96 -9.30 39.35
C SER A 2 -33.49 -10.30 38.34
N ASP A 3 -33.26 -10.03 37.05
CA ASP A 3 -32.39 -10.89 36.25
C ASP A 3 -31.99 -10.16 34.95
N PHE A 4 -30.82 -9.54 35.01
CA PHE A 4 -30.08 -9.08 33.84
C PHE A 4 -29.56 -10.32 33.09
N ILE A 5 -30.12 -10.60 31.92
CA ILE A 5 -29.59 -11.60 31.00
C ILE A 5 -28.22 -11.11 30.51
N ARG A 6 -27.16 -11.75 31.00
CA ARG A 6 -25.79 -11.63 30.48
C ARG A 6 -25.75 -12.18 29.06
N LEU A 7 -25.93 -11.31 28.07
CA LEU A 7 -25.59 -11.61 26.68
C LEU A 7 -24.07 -11.65 26.52
N GLY A 8 -23.55 -12.84 26.22
CA GLY A 8 -22.13 -13.09 26.02
C GLY A 8 -21.60 -12.42 24.75
N ARG A 9 -20.38 -11.87 24.84
CA ARG A 9 -19.62 -11.14 23.80
C ARG A 9 -19.51 -11.85 22.43
N ARG A 10 -19.89 -13.13 22.34
CA ARG A 10 -19.90 -13.94 21.10
C ARG A 10 -21.19 -13.82 20.28
N GLN A 11 -22.32 -13.44 20.89
CA GLN A 11 -23.62 -13.37 20.17
C GLN A 11 -23.90 -12.00 19.53
N LEU A 12 -23.15 -10.96 19.92
CA LEU A 12 -23.18 -9.65 19.26
C LEU A 12 -22.43 -9.63 17.91
N ILE A 13 -21.58 -10.63 17.64
CA ILE A 13 -20.81 -10.72 16.37
C ILE A 13 -21.67 -11.29 15.23
N THR A 14 -22.76 -12.01 15.53
CA THR A 14 -23.64 -12.60 14.53
C THR A 14 -24.75 -11.68 14.02
N ALA A 15 -24.96 -10.50 14.63
CA ALA A 15 -26.03 -9.57 14.22
C ALA A 15 -25.53 -8.25 13.61
N GLY A 16 -24.22 -8.08 13.43
CA GLY A 16 -23.65 -6.88 12.82
C GLY A 16 -22.37 -7.19 12.07
N GLY A 17 -22.43 -7.17 10.73
CA GLY A 17 -21.25 -6.86 9.92
C GLY A 17 -20.48 -8.01 9.26
N MET A 18 -21.00 -9.24 9.22
CA MET A 18 -20.31 -10.34 8.53
C MET A 18 -21.30 -11.06 7.61
N SER A 19 -21.43 -10.66 6.33
CA SER A 19 -21.91 -11.50 5.19
C SER A 19 -22.13 -10.77 3.85
N LEU A 20 -22.09 -9.43 3.77
CA LEU A 20 -22.49 -8.74 2.51
C LEU A 20 -21.35 -8.41 1.51
N LEU A 21 -20.09 -8.76 1.76
CA LEU A 21 -18.96 -8.38 0.89
C LEU A 21 -17.98 -9.51 0.56
N LEU A 22 -18.44 -10.76 0.48
CA LEU A 22 -17.61 -11.91 0.07
C LEU A 22 -17.34 -12.02 -1.45
N SER A 23 -17.62 -11.00 -2.25
CA SER A 23 -17.32 -11.00 -3.70
C SER A 23 -16.02 -10.26 -4.05
N ALA A 24 -15.04 -10.20 -3.15
CA ALA A 24 -13.73 -9.58 -3.41
C ALA A 24 -12.69 -10.55 -4.04
N CYS A 25 -13.02 -11.82 -4.21
CA CYS A 25 -12.09 -12.78 -4.82
C CYS A 25 -12.22 -12.75 -6.36
N GLY A 26 -11.26 -12.11 -7.02
CA GLY A 26 -10.98 -12.24 -8.47
C GLY A 26 -11.91 -11.44 -9.37
N ARG A 27 -11.48 -10.27 -9.86
CA ARG A 27 -12.33 -9.37 -10.65
C ARG A 27 -11.72 -9.07 -12.02
N GLY A 28 -12.31 -9.65 -13.06
CA GLY A 28 -12.09 -9.32 -14.48
C GLY A 28 -13.13 -8.30 -15.01
N PRO A 29 -13.05 -7.92 -16.30
CA PRO A 29 -13.66 -6.71 -16.88
C PRO A 29 -15.17 -6.79 -17.16
N ILE A 30 -15.93 -7.63 -16.46
CA ILE A 30 -17.38 -7.78 -16.67
C ILE A 30 -18.09 -7.60 -15.31
N GLN A 31 -18.49 -6.36 -15.01
CA GLN A 31 -19.47 -6.09 -13.95
C GLN A 31 -20.78 -5.62 -14.55
N SER A 32 -21.88 -6.01 -13.90
CA SER A 32 -23.19 -5.41 -14.18
C SER A 32 -23.23 -3.99 -13.61
N LEU A 33 -24.01 -3.10 -14.25
CA LEU A 33 -24.21 -1.72 -13.78
C LEU A 33 -24.72 -1.65 -12.33
N ALA A 34 -25.42 -2.70 -11.87
CA ALA A 34 -25.93 -2.80 -10.51
C ALA A 34 -24.80 -3.00 -9.48
N GLU A 35 -23.80 -3.83 -9.79
CA GLU A 35 -22.64 -4.07 -8.92
C GLU A 35 -21.75 -2.83 -8.83
N GLN A 36 -21.53 -2.13 -9.95
CA GLN A 36 -20.80 -0.86 -9.96
C GLN A 36 -21.47 0.18 -9.07
N LYS A 37 -22.79 0.38 -9.22
CA LYS A 37 -23.55 1.31 -8.38
C LYS A 37 -23.53 0.92 -6.91
N LEU A 38 -23.63 -0.38 -6.60
CA LEU A 38 -23.57 -0.85 -5.22
C LEU A 38 -22.19 -0.59 -4.60
N TYR A 39 -21.12 -0.80 -5.37
CA TYR A 39 -19.77 -0.48 -4.95
C TYR A 39 -19.59 1.03 -4.72
N GLU A 40 -19.98 1.87 -5.68
CA GLU A 40 -19.92 3.35 -5.55
C GLU A 40 -20.65 3.86 -4.30
N LEU A 41 -21.77 3.23 -3.92
CA LEU A 41 -22.53 3.58 -2.73
C LEU A 41 -21.90 3.05 -1.42
N SER A 42 -21.27 1.88 -1.46
CA SER A 42 -20.75 1.20 -0.27
C SER A 42 -19.30 1.55 0.05
N ASP A 43 -18.48 1.87 -0.93
CA ASP A 43 -17.06 2.15 -0.78
C ASP A 43 -16.79 3.35 0.17
N PRO A 44 -17.48 4.51 0.08
CA PRO A 44 -17.29 5.59 1.05
C PRO A 44 -17.60 5.20 2.50
N LEU A 45 -18.59 4.32 2.69
CA LEU A 45 -18.95 3.79 4.00
C LEU A 45 -17.89 2.79 4.50
N ASN A 46 -17.42 1.90 3.63
CA ASN A 46 -16.39 0.93 3.98
C ASN A 46 -15.08 1.65 4.35
N ARG A 47 -14.64 2.61 3.52
CA ARG A 47 -13.48 3.47 3.81
C ARG A 47 -13.59 4.15 5.17
N SER A 48 -14.75 4.75 5.46
CA SER A 48 -14.97 5.45 6.75
C SER A 48 -14.88 4.50 7.93
N PHE A 49 -15.42 3.29 7.78
CA PHE A 49 -15.39 2.25 8.81
C PHE A 49 -13.97 1.70 9.01
N GLU A 50 -13.26 1.40 7.93
CA GLU A 50 -11.87 0.92 7.97
C GLU A 50 -10.92 1.98 8.55
N GLN A 51 -11.09 3.25 8.18
CA GLN A 51 -10.36 4.36 8.79
C GLN A 51 -10.65 4.52 10.28
N LEU A 52 -11.87 4.26 10.73
CA LEU A 52 -12.25 4.30 12.14
C LEU A 52 -11.61 3.16 12.94
N LEU A 53 -11.49 1.98 12.33
CA LEU A 53 -10.85 0.81 12.95
C LEU A 53 -9.32 0.90 12.94
N PHE A 54 -8.75 1.60 11.96
CA PHE A 54 -7.31 1.77 11.84
C PHE A 54 -6.72 2.54 13.02
N SER A 55 -5.71 1.94 13.65
CA SER A 55 -4.95 2.57 14.71
C SER A 55 -3.54 2.86 14.19
N PRO A 56 -3.20 4.13 13.87
CA PRO A 56 -1.96 4.46 13.16
C PRO A 56 -0.66 4.13 13.93
N GLN A 57 -0.77 3.77 15.21
CA GLN A 57 0.34 3.41 16.07
C GLN A 57 0.30 1.93 16.52
N ARG A 58 -0.75 1.16 16.17
CA ARG A 58 -0.83 -0.26 16.50
C ARG A 58 -0.03 -1.06 15.49
N LEU A 59 1.07 -1.65 15.95
CA LEU A 59 1.88 -2.53 15.14
C LEU A 59 1.14 -3.85 14.85
N ALA A 60 1.21 -4.29 13.60
CA ALA A 60 0.94 -5.65 13.19
C ALA A 60 1.98 -6.61 13.81
N PRO A 61 1.59 -7.85 14.13
CA PRO A 61 2.50 -8.85 14.67
C PRO A 61 3.69 -9.10 13.74
N GLU A 62 4.89 -9.15 14.30
CA GLU A 62 6.09 -9.58 13.60
C GLU A 62 6.33 -11.08 13.81
N PHE A 63 6.77 -11.76 12.75
CA PHE A 63 7.09 -13.18 12.75
C PHE A 63 8.57 -13.41 13.05
N ARG A 64 8.93 -14.66 13.38
CA ARG A 64 10.34 -15.04 13.53
C ARG A 64 11.00 -15.31 12.18
N ARG A 65 12.33 -15.22 12.17
CA ARG A 65 13.15 -15.45 10.96
C ARG A 65 12.98 -16.84 10.34
N ASP A 66 12.77 -17.87 11.16
CA ASP A 66 12.52 -19.25 10.72
C ASP A 66 11.14 -19.44 10.08
N GLN A 67 10.24 -18.46 10.20
CA GLN A 67 8.91 -18.49 9.60
C GLN A 67 8.83 -17.79 8.23
N ILE A 68 9.96 -17.26 7.72
CA ILE A 68 9.98 -16.61 6.40
C ILE A 68 9.76 -17.66 5.30
N GLU A 69 8.75 -17.42 4.48
CA GLU A 69 8.38 -18.26 3.34
C GLU A 69 9.13 -17.77 2.10
N GLN A 70 10.33 -18.32 1.85
CA GLN A 70 11.29 -17.76 0.88
C GLN A 70 10.73 -17.55 -0.54
N GLU A 71 9.86 -18.46 -0.97
CA GLU A 71 9.32 -18.57 -2.33
C GLU A 71 7.83 -18.25 -2.42
N ALA A 72 7.15 -17.98 -1.30
CA ALA A 72 5.70 -17.78 -1.29
C ALA A 72 5.27 -16.38 -1.77
N LEU A 73 6.17 -15.40 -1.82
CA LEU A 73 5.86 -14.09 -2.37
C LEU A 73 5.83 -14.17 -3.89
N LEU A 74 4.63 -14.25 -4.45
CA LEU A 74 4.42 -14.25 -5.89
C LEU A 74 4.82 -12.91 -6.51
N ILE A 75 5.34 -12.97 -7.73
CA ILE A 75 5.66 -11.80 -8.54
C ILE A 75 4.44 -11.49 -9.40
N ASN A 76 3.72 -10.43 -9.03
CA ASN A 76 2.59 -9.94 -9.82
C ASN A 76 2.94 -8.55 -10.37
N THR A 77 2.65 -8.36 -11.65
CA THR A 77 2.94 -7.17 -12.46
C THR A 77 1.72 -6.84 -13.28
N ALA A 78 1.47 -5.58 -13.58
CA ALA A 78 0.34 -5.20 -14.42
C ALA A 78 0.57 -5.64 -15.87
N GLU A 79 1.83 -5.67 -16.33
CA GLU A 79 2.18 -5.94 -17.73
C GLU A 79 3.23 -7.05 -17.93
N ASP A 80 3.60 -7.80 -16.88
CA ASP A 80 4.67 -8.82 -16.94
C ASP A 80 6.02 -8.28 -17.43
N ILE A 81 6.23 -6.97 -17.32
CA ILE A 81 7.48 -6.28 -17.64
C ILE A 81 8.11 -5.75 -16.34
N THR A 82 9.33 -6.18 -16.07
CA THR A 82 10.17 -5.60 -15.01
C THR A 82 10.97 -4.42 -15.56
N PRO A 83 10.77 -3.18 -15.05
CA PRO A 83 11.58 -2.04 -15.41
C PRO A 83 13.07 -2.26 -15.13
N SER A 84 13.92 -1.92 -16.10
CA SER A 84 15.37 -1.86 -15.90
C SER A 84 15.74 -0.49 -15.32
N ILE A 85 16.06 -0.46 -14.04
CA ILE A 85 16.41 0.76 -13.30
C ILE A 85 17.88 0.65 -12.85
N ASP A 86 18.71 1.59 -13.31
CA ASP A 86 20.08 1.75 -12.84
C ASP A 86 20.09 2.36 -11.42
N PRO A 87 20.54 1.62 -10.37
CA PRO A 87 20.54 2.10 -8.99
C PRO A 87 21.41 3.35 -8.76
N GLU A 88 22.45 3.58 -9.56
CA GLU A 88 23.34 4.75 -9.41
C GLU A 88 22.68 6.03 -9.95
N ARG A 89 21.88 5.87 -11.01
CA ARG A 89 21.12 6.96 -11.64
C ARG A 89 19.75 7.17 -11.03
N TYR A 90 19.24 6.20 -10.27
CA TYR A 90 17.95 6.28 -9.61
C TYR A 90 17.84 7.52 -8.72
N ARG A 91 16.68 8.18 -8.82
CA ARG A 91 16.28 9.29 -7.96
C ARG A 91 14.83 9.14 -7.56
N LEU A 92 14.55 9.24 -6.26
CA LEU A 92 13.20 9.34 -5.73
C LEU A 92 12.83 10.82 -5.61
N LYS A 93 11.85 11.28 -6.39
CA LYS A 93 11.35 12.65 -6.33
C LYS A 93 10.23 12.76 -5.29
N VAL A 94 10.30 13.77 -4.44
CA VAL A 94 9.28 14.06 -3.42
C VAL A 94 8.80 15.50 -3.56
N GLY A 95 7.49 15.70 -3.73
CA GLY A 95 6.88 17.00 -3.98
C GLY A 95 5.42 17.12 -3.55
N GLY A 96 4.70 18.03 -4.18
CA GLY A 96 3.32 18.38 -3.83
C GLY A 96 3.26 19.29 -2.60
N LEU A 97 2.41 18.95 -1.64
CA LEU A 97 2.18 19.71 -0.40
C LEU A 97 3.29 19.47 0.64
N VAL A 98 4.50 19.89 0.30
CA VAL A 98 5.70 19.85 1.15
C VAL A 98 6.35 21.23 1.20
N ASN A 99 7.07 21.54 2.28
CA ASN A 99 7.86 22.77 2.39
C ASN A 99 9.28 22.61 1.83
N ARG A 100 9.78 21.37 1.77
CA ARG A 100 11.12 21.04 1.24
C ARG A 100 11.03 19.95 0.17
N PRO A 101 10.60 20.28 -1.07
CA PRO A 101 10.64 19.32 -2.17
C PRO A 101 12.09 18.88 -2.42
N ALA A 102 12.28 17.60 -2.72
CA ALA A 102 13.61 17.01 -2.81
C ALA A 102 13.66 15.86 -3.84
N SER A 103 14.87 15.52 -4.26
CA SER A 103 15.17 14.39 -5.14
C SER A 103 16.33 13.61 -4.56
N PHE A 104 16.07 12.43 -4.03
CA PHE A 104 17.03 11.64 -3.27
C PHE A 104 17.65 10.54 -4.13
N THR A 105 18.97 10.41 -4.09
CA THR A 105 19.68 9.23 -4.59
C THR A 105 19.36 8.00 -3.74
N LEU A 106 19.52 6.80 -4.31
CA LEU A 106 19.40 5.57 -3.52
C LEU A 106 20.39 5.54 -2.35
N ALA A 107 21.60 6.07 -2.54
CA ALA A 107 22.62 6.13 -1.52
C ALA A 107 22.25 7.05 -0.34
N GLU A 108 21.57 8.17 -0.60
CA GLU A 108 21.05 9.06 0.45
C GLU A 108 19.92 8.41 1.23
N LEU A 109 18.96 7.77 0.54
CA LEU A 109 17.87 7.04 1.20
C LEU A 109 18.41 5.93 2.12
N LYS A 110 19.47 5.23 1.71
CA LYS A 110 20.13 4.19 2.53
C LYS A 110 20.90 4.72 3.73
N LYS A 111 21.17 6.03 3.81
CA LYS A 111 21.80 6.68 4.98
C LYS A 111 20.77 7.17 6.00
N MET A 112 19.49 7.23 5.64
CA MET A 112 18.40 7.56 6.54
C MET A 112 18.10 6.40 7.51
N PRO A 113 17.27 6.60 8.56
CA PRO A 113 16.94 5.54 9.49
C PRO A 113 16.45 4.27 8.78
N TYR A 114 16.98 3.14 9.20
CA TYR A 114 16.63 1.83 8.66
C TYR A 114 15.73 1.08 9.64
N ARG A 115 14.73 0.38 9.11
CA ARG A 115 13.94 -0.60 9.84
C ARG A 115 13.82 -1.88 9.02
N SER A 116 13.88 -2.99 9.75
CA SER A 116 13.60 -4.33 9.24
C SER A 116 12.42 -4.89 10.00
N GLU A 117 11.48 -5.51 9.31
CA GLU A 117 10.34 -6.19 9.91
C GLU A 117 10.01 -7.48 9.17
N ILE A 118 9.54 -8.48 9.90
CA ILE A 118 9.07 -9.75 9.31
C ILE A 118 7.56 -9.80 9.46
N VAL A 119 6.85 -9.59 8.36
CA VAL A 119 5.40 -9.39 8.38
C VAL A 119 4.72 -10.26 7.33
N ARG A 120 3.39 -10.42 7.47
CA ARG A 120 2.59 -11.10 6.46
C ARG A 120 2.20 -10.10 5.37
N HIS A 121 2.64 -10.37 4.14
CA HIS A 121 2.12 -9.74 2.94
C HIS A 121 0.87 -10.51 2.49
N VAL A 122 -0.26 -9.83 2.28
CA VAL A 122 -1.53 -10.45 1.90
C VAL A 122 -1.99 -9.88 0.56
N CYS A 123 -2.26 -10.75 -0.41
CA CYS A 123 -2.83 -10.34 -1.68
C CYS A 123 -4.35 -10.57 -1.70
N VAL A 124 -5.05 -9.70 -2.43
CA VAL A 124 -6.49 -9.83 -2.69
C VAL A 124 -6.83 -11.07 -3.53
N GLU A 125 -5.87 -11.65 -4.23
CA GLU A 125 -6.03 -12.89 -5.00
C GLU A 125 -6.06 -14.17 -4.13
N GLY A 126 -6.03 -14.02 -2.80
CA GLY A 126 -6.21 -15.13 -1.87
C GLY A 126 -4.93 -15.85 -1.44
N TRP A 127 -3.76 -15.32 -1.82
CA TRP A 127 -2.46 -15.81 -1.34
C TRP A 127 -1.82 -14.82 -0.37
N ALA A 128 -0.94 -15.32 0.50
CA ALA A 128 -0.18 -14.52 1.44
C ALA A 128 1.21 -15.12 1.65
N ALA A 129 2.17 -14.30 2.05
CA ALA A 129 3.55 -14.71 2.31
C ALA A 129 4.09 -14.02 3.56
N ILE A 130 4.78 -14.77 4.43
CA ILE A 130 5.60 -14.20 5.51
C ILE A 130 6.94 -13.78 4.92
N VAL A 131 7.18 -12.47 4.87
CA VAL A 131 8.32 -11.85 4.19
C VAL A 131 9.01 -10.89 5.14
N GLN A 132 10.34 -10.84 5.09
CA GLN A 132 11.08 -9.74 5.71
C GLN A 132 11.22 -8.59 4.70
N TRP A 133 10.82 -7.40 5.13
CA TRP A 133 11.07 -6.14 4.43
C TRP A 133 12.07 -5.31 5.22
N GLY A 134 13.08 -4.78 4.53
CA GLY A 134 14.06 -3.87 5.10
C GLY A 134 14.15 -2.59 4.29
N GLY A 135 14.15 -1.44 4.97
CA GLY A 135 14.27 -0.15 4.29
C GLY A 135 14.04 1.05 5.18
N LEU A 136 13.69 2.16 4.54
CA LEU A 136 13.44 3.45 5.17
C LEU A 136 11.97 3.54 5.62
N PRO A 137 11.65 3.74 6.90
CA PRO A 137 10.29 4.09 7.30
C PRO A 137 9.83 5.35 6.56
N LEU A 138 8.68 5.28 5.88
CA LEU A 138 8.18 6.38 5.06
C LEU A 138 7.97 7.66 5.90
N VAL A 139 7.57 7.52 7.15
CA VAL A 139 7.45 8.63 8.10
C VAL A 139 8.76 9.43 8.25
N GLU A 140 9.93 8.80 8.18
CA GLU A 140 11.22 9.49 8.30
C GLU A 140 11.56 10.30 7.05
N LEU A 141 11.24 9.78 5.86
CA LEU A 141 11.32 10.55 4.63
C LEU A 141 10.38 11.76 4.69
N LEU A 142 9.14 11.54 5.12
CA LEU A 142 8.11 12.58 5.20
C LEU A 142 8.53 13.70 6.16
N LYS A 143 9.07 13.37 7.35
CA LYS A 143 9.63 14.37 8.27
C LYS A 143 10.67 15.27 7.61
N GLY A 144 11.56 14.71 6.79
CA GLY A 144 12.63 15.44 6.10
C GLY A 144 12.14 16.46 5.07
N VAL A 145 10.97 16.22 4.45
CA VAL A 145 10.39 17.12 3.43
C VAL A 145 9.36 18.11 4.01
N GLU A 146 9.05 18.02 5.30
CA GLU A 146 8.17 18.92 6.05
C GLU A 146 6.77 19.08 5.39
N PRO A 147 5.86 18.10 5.55
CA PRO A 147 4.53 18.13 4.95
C PRO A 147 3.74 19.37 5.37
N LYS A 148 3.00 19.97 4.44
CA LYS A 148 2.09 21.09 4.76
C LYS A 148 0.89 20.60 5.58
N PRO A 149 0.28 21.45 6.44
CA PRO A 149 -0.85 21.07 7.29
C PRO A 149 -2.08 20.55 6.54
N GLU A 150 -2.22 20.86 5.25
CA GLU A 150 -3.33 20.44 4.39
C GLU A 150 -3.06 19.10 3.69
N ALA A 151 -1.86 18.53 3.78
CA ALA A 151 -1.57 17.23 3.19
C ALA A 151 -2.40 16.11 3.86
N ARG A 152 -3.17 15.38 3.06
CA ARG A 152 -4.07 14.30 3.51
C ARG A 152 -3.78 12.96 2.85
N TYR A 153 -3.19 12.98 1.66
CA TYR A 153 -2.92 11.80 0.86
C TYR A 153 -1.50 11.83 0.31
N VAL A 154 -0.99 10.64 -0.03
CA VAL A 154 0.29 10.46 -0.70
C VAL A 154 0.03 9.71 -2.00
N PHE A 155 0.34 10.34 -3.13
CA PHE A 155 0.33 9.74 -4.45
C PHE A 155 1.73 9.21 -4.76
N LEU A 156 1.82 7.96 -5.20
CA LEU A 156 3.05 7.30 -5.59
C LEU A 156 2.99 6.92 -7.06
N ARG A 157 4.11 7.08 -7.76
CA ARG A 157 4.28 6.67 -9.16
C ARG A 157 5.31 5.56 -9.27
N SER A 158 5.05 4.61 -10.15
CA SER A 158 5.97 3.53 -10.52
C SER A 158 6.71 3.85 -11.82
N ALA A 159 7.89 3.24 -11.99
CA ALA A 159 8.58 3.16 -13.28
C ALA A 159 7.94 2.15 -14.23
N GLU A 160 7.06 1.27 -13.74
CA GLU A 160 6.20 0.42 -14.58
C GLU A 160 5.23 1.32 -15.33
N GLY A 161 5.10 1.15 -16.65
CA GLY A 161 4.13 1.90 -17.41
C GLY A 161 4.00 1.51 -18.87
N LEU A 162 2.79 1.71 -19.38
CA LEU A 162 2.46 1.65 -20.79
C LEU A 162 3.22 2.76 -21.50
N ARG A 163 4.11 2.40 -22.42
CA ARG A 163 4.67 3.35 -23.36
C ARG A 163 3.62 3.57 -24.44
N SER A 164 2.95 4.72 -24.45
CA SER A 164 2.11 5.09 -25.59
C SER A 164 2.95 5.20 -26.87
N ASP A 165 2.30 5.13 -28.03
CA ASP A 165 2.95 5.37 -29.34
C ASP A 165 3.59 6.77 -29.42
N SER A 166 3.12 7.72 -28.59
CA SER A 166 3.71 9.06 -28.44
C SER A 166 4.90 9.13 -27.47
N GLY A 167 5.32 8.00 -26.90
CA GLY A 167 6.42 7.92 -25.91
C GLY A 167 6.01 8.36 -24.51
N GLN A 168 4.72 8.54 -24.23
CA GLN A 168 4.21 8.93 -22.94
C GLN A 168 3.98 7.69 -22.06
N LEU A 169 4.66 7.64 -20.93
CA LEU A 169 4.47 6.58 -19.93
C LEU A 169 3.18 6.83 -19.15
N TYR A 170 2.14 6.04 -19.39
CA TYR A 170 1.05 5.87 -18.42
C TYR A 170 1.57 4.90 -17.36
N GLY A 171 2.24 5.47 -16.37
CA GLY A 171 2.84 4.70 -15.29
C GLY A 171 1.79 4.10 -14.37
N PHE A 172 2.09 2.96 -13.76
CA PHE A 172 1.34 2.46 -12.62
C PHE A 172 1.44 3.48 -11.47
N TYR A 173 0.34 3.74 -10.77
CA TYR A 173 0.27 4.69 -9.66
C TYR A 173 -0.65 4.19 -8.57
N GLU A 174 -0.47 4.76 -7.39
CA GLU A 174 -1.28 4.42 -6.23
C GLU A 174 -1.42 5.62 -5.29
N THR A 175 -2.52 5.72 -4.55
CA THR A 175 -2.69 6.71 -3.49
C THR A 175 -2.98 6.06 -2.14
N TRP A 176 -2.37 6.60 -1.09
CA TRP A 176 -2.57 6.18 0.30
C TRP A 176 -3.02 7.37 1.14
N ASP A 177 -3.81 7.08 2.18
CA ASP A 177 -4.10 8.04 3.24
C ASP A 177 -2.83 8.35 4.07
N MET A 178 -2.71 9.59 4.53
CA MET A 178 -1.56 10.03 5.34
C MET A 178 -1.36 9.16 6.59
N PRO A 179 -2.39 8.78 7.38
CA PRO A 179 -2.22 7.89 8.53
C PRO A 179 -1.51 6.57 8.20
N SER A 180 -1.87 5.92 7.10
CA SER A 180 -1.19 4.70 6.63
C SER A 180 0.24 4.95 6.19
N CYS A 181 0.53 6.12 5.63
CA CYS A 181 1.89 6.50 5.21
C CYS A 181 2.83 6.78 6.39
N VAL A 182 2.30 7.35 7.48
CA VAL A 182 3.08 7.63 8.70
C VAL A 182 3.11 6.47 9.69
N HIS A 183 2.46 5.35 9.37
CA HIS A 183 2.49 4.15 10.18
C HIS A 183 3.94 3.64 10.34
N PRO A 184 4.40 3.22 11.54
CA PRO A 184 5.78 2.80 11.77
C PRO A 184 6.25 1.60 10.92
N GLN A 185 5.30 0.83 10.39
CA GLN A 185 5.51 -0.33 9.53
C GLN A 185 5.27 -0.07 8.04
N THR A 186 5.11 1.19 7.64
CA THR A 186 5.09 1.53 6.21
C THR A 186 6.50 1.91 5.79
N LEU A 187 7.11 1.07 4.98
CA LEU A 187 8.50 1.17 4.55
C LEU A 187 8.58 1.49 3.06
N LEU A 188 9.56 2.33 2.70
CA LEU A 188 10.21 2.30 1.40
C LEU A 188 11.31 1.22 1.45
N ALA A 189 10.94 0.01 1.08
CA ALA A 189 11.79 -1.17 1.18
C ALA A 189 12.79 -1.24 0.01
N TYR A 190 14.05 -1.53 0.35
CA TYR A 190 15.14 -1.83 -0.58
C TYR A 190 15.83 -3.17 -0.25
N GLU A 191 15.28 -3.94 0.69
CA GLU A 191 15.67 -5.30 1.03
C GLU A 191 14.44 -6.21 1.14
N LYS A 192 14.64 -7.47 0.74
CA LYS A 192 13.70 -8.59 0.92
C LYS A 192 14.46 -9.78 1.48
N ASN A 193 13.96 -10.38 2.55
CA ASN A 193 14.55 -11.59 3.16
C ASN A 193 16.05 -11.44 3.47
N PHE A 194 16.43 -10.30 4.04
CA PHE A 194 17.80 -9.92 4.43
C PHE A 194 18.79 -9.87 3.26
N LYS A 195 18.29 -9.68 2.04
CA LYS A 195 19.07 -9.54 0.81
C LYS A 195 18.62 -8.28 0.07
N PRO A 196 19.44 -7.74 -0.85
CA PRO A 196 19.00 -6.68 -1.73
C PRO A 196 17.67 -7.04 -2.42
N LEU A 197 16.76 -6.07 -2.53
CA LEU A 197 15.46 -6.26 -3.17
C LEU A 197 15.67 -6.75 -4.62
N PRO A 198 15.05 -7.88 -5.03
CA PRO A 198 15.07 -8.31 -6.42
C PRO A 198 14.35 -7.33 -7.35
N ALA A 199 14.80 -7.22 -8.60
CA ALA A 199 14.21 -6.33 -9.60
C ALA A 199 12.70 -6.57 -9.76
N ASP A 200 12.28 -7.82 -9.93
CA ASP A 200 10.86 -8.21 -10.10
C ASP A 200 9.98 -7.88 -8.89
N ASN A 201 10.59 -7.80 -7.69
CA ASN A 201 9.91 -7.42 -6.46
C ASN A 201 9.87 -5.91 -6.23
N GLY A 202 10.38 -5.09 -7.16
CA GLY A 202 10.25 -3.64 -7.14
C GLY A 202 11.54 -2.87 -6.88
N ALA A 203 12.71 -3.47 -7.07
CA ALA A 203 13.98 -2.76 -6.88
C ALA A 203 14.12 -1.55 -7.82
N PRO A 204 14.69 -0.42 -7.37
CA PRO A 204 15.47 -0.28 -6.14
C PRO A 204 14.65 0.04 -4.89
N ILE A 205 13.41 0.50 -5.03
CA ILE A 205 12.52 0.87 -3.92
C ILE A 205 11.09 0.44 -4.24
N ARG A 206 10.45 -0.23 -3.29
CA ARG A 206 9.00 -0.46 -3.27
C ARG A 206 8.36 0.10 -2.00
N LEU A 207 7.05 0.32 -2.03
CA LEU A 207 6.26 0.43 -0.82
C LEU A 207 6.01 -0.96 -0.23
N ALA A 208 6.18 -1.12 1.07
CA ALA A 208 5.86 -2.34 1.81
C ALA A 208 5.21 -1.99 3.16
N SER A 209 4.11 -2.65 3.52
CA SER A 209 3.45 -2.44 4.81
C SER A 209 2.53 -3.61 5.17
N PRO A 210 2.38 -3.96 6.45
CA PRO A 210 1.40 -4.97 6.86
C PRO A 210 -0.04 -4.43 6.98
N VAL A 211 -0.26 -3.12 6.82
CA VAL A 211 -1.57 -2.49 7.07
C VAL A 211 -2.45 -2.33 5.83
N LYS A 212 -1.93 -2.76 4.66
CA LYS A 212 -2.63 -2.68 3.37
C LYS A 212 -2.39 -3.93 2.53
N LEU A 213 -3.36 -4.26 1.68
CA LEU A 213 -3.27 -5.35 0.72
C LEU A 213 -2.17 -5.13 -0.33
N GLY A 214 -1.70 -6.23 -0.93
CA GLY A 214 -0.55 -6.25 -1.84
C GLY A 214 -0.67 -5.34 -3.06
N TYR A 215 -1.88 -5.20 -3.64
CA TYR A 215 -2.09 -4.33 -4.81
C TYR A 215 -1.86 -2.84 -4.50
N LYS A 216 -2.03 -2.43 -3.23
CA LYS A 216 -1.72 -1.07 -2.75
C LYS A 216 -0.21 -0.84 -2.58
N GLN A 217 0.58 -1.91 -2.46
CA GLN A 217 2.01 -1.83 -2.14
C GLN A 217 2.85 -1.69 -3.42
N ILE A 218 2.79 -0.50 -4.02
CA ILE A 218 3.41 -0.16 -5.30
C ILE A 218 4.91 -0.53 -5.39
N LYS A 219 5.32 -1.04 -6.55
CA LYS A 219 6.71 -1.41 -6.88
C LYS A 219 7.39 -0.30 -7.68
N TRP A 220 8.72 -0.30 -7.74
CA TRP A 220 9.52 0.59 -8.59
C TRP A 220 9.22 2.08 -8.42
N VAL A 221 9.11 2.54 -7.18
CA VAL A 221 8.64 3.90 -6.87
C VAL A 221 9.61 4.96 -7.42
N THR A 222 9.11 5.91 -8.20
CA THR A 222 9.90 7.02 -8.77
C THR A 222 9.54 8.37 -8.19
N ASP A 223 8.27 8.57 -7.84
CA ASP A 223 7.75 9.86 -7.38
C ASP A 223 6.79 9.67 -6.20
N ILE A 224 6.84 10.60 -5.26
CA ILE A 224 5.93 10.75 -4.12
C ILE A 224 5.41 12.20 -4.14
N MET A 225 4.09 12.36 -4.15
CA MET A 225 3.43 13.67 -4.15
C MET A 225 2.40 13.74 -3.02
N LEU A 226 2.51 14.73 -2.16
CA LEU A 226 1.53 14.96 -1.09
C LEU A 226 0.35 15.79 -1.63
N LEU A 227 -0.87 15.34 -1.37
CA LEU A 227 -2.11 15.93 -1.90
C LEU A 227 -3.09 16.28 -0.78
N ALA A 228 -3.93 17.30 -1.00
CA ALA A 228 -4.97 17.70 -0.05
C ALA A 228 -6.26 16.89 -0.21
N ALA A 229 -6.52 16.43 -1.43
CA ALA A 229 -7.68 15.62 -1.81
C ALA A 229 -7.25 14.50 -2.74
N LEU A 230 -8.09 13.46 -2.84
CA LEU A 230 -7.90 12.43 -3.85
C LEU A 230 -8.08 13.04 -5.25
N PRO A 231 -7.19 12.73 -6.21
CA PRO A 231 -7.37 13.11 -7.61
C PRO A 231 -8.48 12.26 -8.28
N GLU A 232 -8.78 12.50 -9.55
CA GLU A 232 -9.73 11.66 -10.32
C GLU A 232 -9.23 10.21 -10.47
N GLN A 233 -7.91 10.04 -10.66
CA GLN A 233 -7.23 8.76 -10.77
C GLN A 233 -6.57 8.38 -9.45
N ILE A 234 -7.19 7.50 -8.68
CA ILE A 234 -6.86 7.27 -7.26
C ILE A 234 -5.98 6.04 -7.03
N GLY A 235 -5.78 5.21 -8.04
CA GLY A 235 -4.83 4.10 -8.01
C GLY A 235 -5.13 3.16 -9.16
N TYR A 236 -4.12 2.61 -9.81
CA TYR A 236 -4.30 1.85 -11.05
C TYR A 236 -5.37 0.75 -10.92
N TRP A 237 -5.24 -0.16 -9.95
CA TRP A 237 -6.23 -1.22 -9.72
C TRP A 237 -7.56 -0.69 -9.17
N VAL A 238 -7.50 0.40 -8.39
CA VAL A 238 -8.69 1.04 -7.81
C VAL A 238 -9.59 1.60 -8.90
N ASP A 239 -8.98 2.20 -9.92
CA ASP A 239 -9.65 2.74 -11.09
C ASP A 239 -10.24 1.62 -11.98
N PHE A 240 -9.80 0.36 -11.77
CA PHE A 240 -10.41 -0.87 -12.31
C PHE A 240 -11.38 -1.57 -11.33
N GLY A 241 -11.84 -0.89 -10.28
CA GLY A 241 -12.89 -1.38 -9.37
C GLY A 241 -12.39 -2.16 -8.15
N TYR A 242 -11.10 -2.06 -7.84
CA TYR A 242 -10.58 -2.52 -6.55
C TYR A 242 -10.94 -1.50 -5.47
N GLU A 243 -11.05 -1.98 -4.23
CA GLU A 243 -11.22 -1.08 -3.09
C GLU A 243 -10.10 -0.05 -3.02
N TRP A 244 -10.37 1.18 -2.59
CA TRP A 244 -9.29 2.15 -2.44
C TRP A 244 -8.55 2.03 -1.10
N TYR A 245 -9.27 1.84 0.01
CA TYR A 245 -8.61 1.81 1.32
C TYR A 245 -7.76 0.55 1.45
N GLY A 246 -8.32 -0.63 1.18
CA GLY A 246 -7.58 -1.89 1.08
C GLY A 246 -6.82 -2.24 2.36
N GLY A 247 -7.44 -2.00 3.51
CA GLY A 247 -6.85 -2.20 4.84
C GLY A 247 -6.78 -3.67 5.27
N LEU A 248 -5.96 -3.96 6.28
CA LEU A 248 -5.84 -5.25 6.97
C LEU A 248 -5.98 -5.09 8.50
#